data_AF-A0AAD9RJZ7-F1
#
_entry.id   AF-A0AAD9RJZ7-F1
#
_cell.length_a   1.000
_cell.length_b   1.000
_cell.length_c   1.000
_cell.angle_alpha   90.00
_cell.angle_beta   90.00
_cell.angle_gamma   90.00
#
_symmetry.space_group_name_H-M   'P 1'
#
loop_
_entity.id
_entity.type
_entity.pdbx_description
1 polymer ?
#
loop_
_entity_poly.entity_id
_entity_poly.type
_entity_poly.pdbx_seq_one_letter_code
_entity_poly.pdbx_strand_id
1 'polypeptide(L)'
;MKQHKKDFEDKRTLTNDSKNRKNEKKIFDKKQYRLKTYSNKYKVDQWQERRKRAVLRDYYKELQKDQSGKKKLSESKDDAKTENETSGAKKKPSFFDITRKEYERKKEEKKRKKEEILRVKTEREEALRKYKEKKIKTYKKLSKKTKKGQPVMKDRIELLLEKIQQDIVK
;
A
#
# COMPACT_ATOMS: atom_id res chain seq x y z
N MET A 1 -42.76 -40.18 4.07
CA MET A 1 -43.08 -39.02 3.22
C MET A 1 -43.39 -37.83 4.12
N LYS A 2 -42.55 -36.79 4.12
CA LYS A 2 -42.85 -35.53 4.83
C LYS A 2 -42.89 -34.42 3.79
N GLN A 3 -44.07 -33.83 3.61
CA GLN A 3 -44.34 -32.81 2.62
C GLN A 3 -43.72 -31.47 3.03
N HIS A 4 -43.01 -30.85 2.09
CA HIS A 4 -42.59 -29.46 2.14
C HIS A 4 -43.82 -28.54 2.07
N LYS A 5 -43.98 -27.64 3.04
CA LYS A 5 -44.77 -26.42 2.85
C LYS A 5 -43.80 -25.25 2.68
N LYS A 6 -43.90 -24.59 1.53
CA LYS A 6 -43.23 -23.33 1.19
C LYS A 6 -44.07 -22.21 1.78
N ASP A 7 -43.56 -21.52 2.78
CA ASP A 7 -44.13 -20.25 3.22
C ASP A 7 -43.60 -19.14 2.32
N PHE A 8 -44.49 -18.66 1.45
CA PHE A 8 -44.27 -17.53 0.56
C PHE A 8 -44.73 -16.29 1.32
N GLU A 9 -43.83 -15.64 2.07
CA GLU A 9 -44.17 -14.41 2.77
C GLU A 9 -44.32 -13.24 1.78
N ASP A 10 -45.49 -12.62 1.89
CA ASP A 10 -46.04 -11.55 1.05
C ASP A 10 -45.15 -10.29 1.04
N LYS A 11 -44.68 -9.91 -0.16
CA LYS A 11 -44.09 -8.59 -0.42
C LYS A 11 -45.17 -7.50 -0.53
N ARG A 12 -45.94 -7.22 0.52
CA ARG A 12 -46.83 -6.04 0.55
C ARG A 12 -47.04 -5.52 1.96
N THR A 13 -46.14 -4.67 2.46
CA THR A 13 -46.42 -3.60 3.46
C THR A 13 -45.15 -2.81 3.81
N LEU A 14 -44.48 -2.17 2.84
CA LEU A 14 -43.45 -1.16 3.16
C LEU A 14 -43.46 0.00 2.15
N THR A 15 -44.63 0.57 1.89
CA THR A 15 -44.73 1.80 1.10
C THR A 15 -45.80 2.68 1.73
N ASN A 16 -45.39 3.54 2.68
CA ASN A 16 -45.95 4.89 2.86
C ASN A 16 -45.20 5.72 3.93
N ASP A 17 -44.32 5.12 4.74
CA ASP A 17 -43.60 5.84 5.82
C ASP A 17 -42.31 6.56 5.39
N SER A 18 -41.92 6.47 4.12
CA SER A 18 -40.60 6.95 3.65
C SER A 18 -40.60 8.43 3.25
N LYS A 19 -41.76 9.08 3.12
CA LYS A 19 -41.83 10.47 2.63
C LYS A 19 -41.73 11.55 3.73
N ASN A 20 -41.89 11.21 5.01
CA ASN A 20 -41.88 12.18 6.11
C ASN A 20 -40.56 12.27 6.91
N ARG A 21 -39.54 11.46 6.60
CA ARG A 21 -38.24 11.46 7.32
C ARG A 21 -37.15 12.35 6.67
N LYS A 22 -37.52 13.30 5.81
CA LYS A 22 -36.54 14.14 5.10
C LYS A 22 -36.02 15.32 5.93
N ASN A 23 -36.65 15.64 7.07
CA ASN A 23 -36.32 16.83 7.86
C ASN A 23 -35.79 16.56 9.27
N GLU A 24 -35.60 15.30 9.67
CA GLU A 24 -34.93 14.98 10.93
C GLU A 24 -33.42 14.90 10.70
N LYS A 25 -32.67 15.79 11.33
CA LYS A 25 -31.20 15.75 11.33
C LYS A 25 -30.79 14.36 11.83
N LYS A 26 -30.06 13.61 10.99
CA LYS A 26 -29.52 12.29 11.36
C LYS A 26 -28.73 12.44 12.66
N ILE A 27 -29.24 11.85 13.75
CA ILE A 27 -28.57 11.88 15.05
C ILE A 27 -27.25 11.14 14.89
N PHE A 28 -26.15 11.86 15.11
CA PHE A 28 -24.81 11.32 14.94
C PHE A 28 -24.52 10.28 16.02
N ASP A 29 -24.45 9.02 15.61
CA ASP A 29 -24.05 7.95 16.52
C ASP A 29 -22.53 8.02 16.78
N LYS A 30 -22.18 8.65 17.91
CA LYS A 30 -20.80 8.79 18.39
C LYS A 30 -20.14 7.43 18.64
N LYS A 31 -20.90 6.39 19.00
CA LYS A 31 -20.37 5.05 19.28
C LYS A 31 -19.95 4.37 17.99
N GLN A 32 -20.79 4.42 16.96
CA GLN A 32 -20.46 3.94 15.62
C GLN A 32 -19.29 4.71 15.03
N TYR A 33 -19.25 6.03 15.18
CA TYR A 33 -18.11 6.83 14.75
C TYR A 33 -16.80 6.41 15.42
N ARG A 34 -16.78 6.25 16.75
CA ARG A 34 -15.57 5.81 17.47
C ARG A 34 -15.11 4.43 17.01
N LEU A 35 -16.03 3.49 16.80
CA LEU A 35 -15.71 2.17 16.24
C LEU A 35 -15.09 2.30 14.85
N LYS A 36 -15.64 3.12 13.96
CA LYS A 36 -15.10 3.33 12.61
C LYS A 36 -13.75 4.04 12.59
N THR A 37 -13.54 5.00 13.48
CA THR A 37 -12.35 5.87 13.46
C THR A 37 -11.15 5.24 14.18
N TYR A 38 -11.39 4.53 15.29
CA TYR A 38 -10.30 4.07 16.18
C TYR A 38 -10.17 2.55 16.26
N SER A 39 -11.17 1.76 15.85
CA SER A 39 -11.02 0.30 15.88
C SER A 39 -10.04 -0.16 14.82
N ASN A 40 -8.98 -0.85 15.25
CA ASN A 40 -8.02 -1.46 14.33
C ASN A 40 -8.69 -2.51 13.43
N LYS A 41 -9.61 -3.32 14.00
CA LYS A 41 -10.38 -4.32 13.24
C LYS A 41 -11.14 -3.67 12.08
N TYR A 42 -11.83 -2.56 12.34
CA TYR A 42 -12.57 -1.84 11.30
C TYR A 42 -11.66 -1.33 10.19
N LYS A 43 -10.48 -0.79 10.54
CA LYS A 43 -9.50 -0.32 9.53
C LYS A 43 -8.97 -1.46 8.67
N VAL A 44 -8.68 -2.61 9.28
CA VAL A 44 -8.25 -3.82 8.58
C VAL A 44 -9.35 -4.35 7.65
N ASP A 45 -10.59 -4.44 8.14
CA ASP A 45 -11.73 -4.88 7.34
C ASP A 45 -11.99 -3.95 6.15
N GLN A 46 -11.96 -2.63 6.35
CA GLN A 46 -12.07 -1.64 5.27
C GLN A 46 -10.95 -1.78 4.23
N TRP A 47 -9.73 -2.06 4.66
CA TRP A 47 -8.61 -2.29 3.76
C TRP A 47 -8.80 -3.57 2.93
N GLN A 48 -9.23 -4.66 3.57
CA GLN A 48 -9.55 -5.91 2.89
C GLN A 48 -10.71 -5.75 1.90
N GLU A 49 -11.77 -5.04 2.27
CA GLU A 49 -12.90 -4.71 1.38
C GLU A 49 -12.44 -3.90 0.17
N ARG A 50 -11.60 -2.87 0.37
CA ARG A 50 -11.04 -2.08 -0.73
C ARG A 50 -10.25 -2.95 -1.70
N ARG A 51 -9.47 -3.91 -1.19
CA ARG A 51 -8.71 -4.87 -2.01
C ARG A 51 -9.62 -5.82 -2.78
N LYS A 52 -10.63 -6.41 -2.11
CA LYS A 52 -11.63 -7.28 -2.77
C LYS A 52 -12.38 -6.53 -3.88
N ARG A 53 -12.77 -5.28 -3.63
CA ARG A 53 -13.42 -4.42 -4.63
C ARG A 53 -12.51 -4.08 -5.80
N ALA A 54 -11.21 -3.92 -5.59
CA ALA A 54 -10.26 -3.72 -6.68
C ALA A 54 -10.19 -4.96 -7.58
N VAL A 55 -10.02 -6.15 -7.00
CA VAL A 55 -10.01 -7.42 -7.75
C VAL A 55 -11.30 -7.62 -8.55
N LEU A 56 -12.46 -7.35 -7.94
CA LEU A 56 -13.74 -7.45 -8.64
C LEU A 56 -13.85 -6.44 -9.80
N ARG A 57 -13.40 -5.18 -9.60
CA ARG A 57 -13.39 -4.19 -10.69
C ARG A 57 -12.48 -4.63 -11.83
N ASP A 58 -11.32 -5.17 -11.53
CA ASP A 58 -10.37 -5.65 -12.54
C ASP A 58 -11.00 -6.81 -13.34
N TYR A 59 -11.63 -7.78 -12.66
CA TYR A 59 -12.36 -8.88 -13.29
C TYR A 59 -13.46 -8.38 -14.25
N TYR A 60 -14.33 -7.48 -13.79
CA TYR A 60 -15.40 -6.94 -14.65
C TYR A 60 -14.85 -6.09 -15.81
N LYS A 61 -13.74 -5.38 -15.60
CA LYS A 61 -13.05 -4.61 -16.64
C LYS A 61 -12.47 -5.53 -17.72
N GLU A 62 -11.91 -6.68 -17.34
CA GLU A 62 -11.45 -7.71 -18.27
C GLU A 62 -12.62 -8.28 -19.07
N LEU A 63 -13.71 -8.65 -18.40
CA LEU A 63 -14.91 -9.15 -19.07
C LEU A 63 -15.51 -8.15 -20.08
N GLN A 64 -15.52 -6.86 -19.72
CA GLN A 64 -15.98 -5.79 -20.61
C GLN A 64 -14.98 -5.52 -21.76
N LYS A 65 -13.68 -5.69 -21.51
CA LYS A 65 -12.63 -5.57 -22.53
C LYS A 65 -12.71 -6.71 -23.56
N ASP A 66 -13.02 -7.93 -23.15
CA ASP A 66 -13.17 -9.06 -24.08
C ASP A 66 -14.42 -8.91 -24.96
N GLN A 67 -15.49 -8.32 -24.43
CA GLN A 67 -16.70 -8.00 -25.21
C GLN A 67 -16.49 -6.83 -26.18
N SER A 68 -15.76 -5.79 -25.78
CA SER A 68 -15.51 -4.59 -26.61
C SER A 68 -14.32 -4.74 -27.56
N GLY A 69 -13.33 -5.56 -27.23
CA GLY A 69 -12.18 -5.90 -28.07
C GLY A 69 -12.56 -6.71 -29.31
N LYS A 70 -13.63 -7.52 -29.22
CA LYS A 70 -14.23 -8.18 -30.39
C LYS A 70 -14.88 -7.22 -31.40
N LYS A 71 -15.29 -6.01 -30.97
CA LYS A 71 -15.91 -5.00 -31.84
C LYS A 71 -14.93 -4.01 -32.47
N LYS A 72 -13.65 -3.97 -32.06
CA LYS A 72 -12.65 -3.03 -32.59
C LYS A 72 -11.68 -3.64 -33.62
N LEU A 73 -11.81 -4.92 -33.95
CA LEU A 73 -10.95 -5.59 -34.93
C LEU A 73 -11.61 -5.75 -36.32
N SER A 74 -12.86 -5.31 -36.51
CA SER A 74 -13.62 -5.42 -37.76
C SER A 74 -13.53 -4.21 -38.69
N GLU A 75 -13.21 -3.01 -38.20
CA GLU A 75 -13.03 -1.81 -39.02
C GLU A 75 -11.55 -1.44 -39.10
N SER A 76 -10.81 -1.99 -40.05
CA SER A 76 -9.61 -1.40 -40.70
C SER A 76 -9.02 -2.41 -41.68
N LYS A 77 -9.72 -2.66 -42.78
CA LYS A 77 -9.09 -3.03 -44.05
C LYS A 77 -9.73 -2.09 -45.04
N ASP A 78 -8.96 -1.13 -45.56
CA ASP A 78 -8.99 -0.70 -46.95
C ASP A 78 -7.70 0.12 -47.25
N ASP A 79 -7.04 -0.34 -48.32
CA ASP A 79 -6.09 0.25 -49.26
C ASP A 79 -4.99 1.26 -48.88
N ALA A 80 -3.75 0.91 -49.24
CA ALA A 80 -3.04 1.57 -50.35
C ALA A 80 -1.66 0.91 -50.61
N LYS A 81 -1.46 0.39 -51.83
CA LYS A 81 -0.13 0.17 -52.42
C LYS A 81 0.32 1.48 -53.07
N THR A 82 1.53 1.96 -52.79
CA THR A 82 2.36 2.68 -53.79
C THR A 82 3.84 2.54 -53.42
N GLU A 83 4.63 2.09 -54.38
CA GLU A 83 6.09 1.90 -54.34
C GLU A 83 6.80 3.24 -54.61
N ASN A 84 7.91 3.55 -53.93
CA ASN A 84 9.13 4.09 -54.56
C ASN A 84 10.29 4.40 -53.56
N GLU A 85 11.42 3.76 -53.88
CA GLU A 85 12.84 4.16 -53.88
C GLU A 85 13.54 5.01 -52.80
N THR A 86 14.57 4.38 -52.23
CA THR A 86 15.91 4.83 -51.81
C THR A 86 16.12 6.25 -51.25
N SER A 87 16.25 6.30 -49.92
CA SER A 87 17.24 7.14 -49.22
C SER A 87 17.61 6.41 -47.91
N GLY A 88 18.80 6.66 -47.35
CA GLY A 88 19.33 6.00 -46.15
C GLY A 88 18.55 6.30 -44.86
N ALA A 89 17.25 6.05 -44.86
CA ALA A 89 16.33 6.28 -43.77
C ALA A 89 16.43 5.10 -42.79
N LYS A 90 16.95 5.36 -41.59
CA LYS A 90 16.88 4.43 -40.46
C LYS A 90 15.42 3.99 -40.31
N LYS A 91 15.14 2.70 -40.58
CA LYS A 91 13.79 2.13 -40.45
C LYS A 91 13.27 2.46 -39.05
N LYS A 92 12.11 3.11 -38.97
CA LYS A 92 11.47 3.40 -37.68
C LYS A 92 11.25 2.06 -36.96
N PRO A 93 11.59 1.94 -35.67
CA PRO A 93 11.44 0.69 -34.95
C PRO A 93 9.98 0.22 -34.99
N SER A 94 9.76 -1.08 -35.13
CA SER A 94 8.41 -1.64 -35.13
C SER A 94 7.72 -1.33 -33.80
N PHE A 95 6.40 -1.16 -33.82
CA PHE A 95 5.60 -0.99 -32.60
C PHE A 95 5.89 -2.10 -31.56
N PHE A 96 6.14 -3.32 -32.05
CA PHE A 96 6.54 -4.45 -31.21
C PHE A 96 7.92 -4.24 -30.55
N ASP A 97 8.89 -3.68 -31.27
CA ASP A 97 10.23 -3.40 -30.74
C ASP A 97 10.18 -2.29 -29.68
N ILE A 98 9.38 -1.24 -29.92
CA ILE A 98 9.14 -0.17 -28.95
C ILE A 98 8.49 -0.74 -27.68
N THR A 99 7.46 -1.57 -27.84
CA THR A 99 6.76 -2.20 -26.72
C THR A 99 7.67 -3.13 -25.91
N ARG A 100 8.54 -3.90 -26.57
CA ARG A 100 9.52 -4.76 -25.90
C ARG A 100 10.53 -3.96 -25.08
N LYS A 101 11.09 -2.89 -25.66
CA LYS A 101 12.03 -2.00 -24.96
C LYS A 101 11.40 -1.31 -23.75
N GLU A 102 10.16 -0.84 -23.88
CA GLU A 102 9.41 -0.24 -22.77
C GLU A 102 9.13 -1.26 -21.65
N TYR A 103 8.84 -2.51 -21.99
CA TYR A 103 8.66 -3.58 -21.02
C TYR A 103 9.96 -3.88 -20.26
N GLU A 104 11.09 -4.00 -20.98
CA GLU A 104 12.40 -4.24 -20.39
C GLU A 104 12.81 -3.09 -19.47
N ARG A 105 12.62 -1.84 -19.90
CA ARG A 105 12.85 -0.65 -19.07
C ARG A 105 12.03 -0.67 -17.78
N LYS A 106 10.74 -0.99 -17.85
CA LYS A 106 9.88 -1.12 -16.66
C LYS A 106 10.29 -2.27 -15.76
N LYS A 107 10.80 -3.37 -16.32
CA LYS A 107 11.32 -4.52 -15.57
C LYS A 107 12.58 -4.14 -14.80
N GLU A 108 13.50 -3.42 -15.44
CA GLU A 108 14.73 -2.92 -14.82
C GLU A 108 14.44 -1.89 -13.73
N GLU A 109 13.57 -0.93 -13.98
CA GLU A 109 13.16 0.07 -13.00
C GLU A 109 12.58 -0.60 -11.74
N LYS A 110 11.74 -1.62 -11.91
CA LYS A 110 11.21 -2.42 -10.80
C LYS A 110 12.32 -3.15 -10.03
N LYS A 111 13.36 -3.67 -10.70
CA LYS A 111 14.51 -4.30 -10.04
C LYS A 111 15.30 -3.27 -9.23
N ARG A 112 15.64 -2.14 -9.82
CA ARG A 112 16.36 -1.04 -9.16
C ARG A 112 15.62 -0.54 -7.91
N LYS A 113 14.30 -0.32 -8.02
CA LYS A 113 13.47 0.07 -6.85
C LYS A 113 13.50 -0.96 -5.73
N LYS A 114 13.46 -2.26 -6.06
CA LYS A 114 13.54 -3.33 -5.05
C LYS A 114 14.89 -3.34 -4.36
N GLU A 115 15.97 -3.19 -5.12
CA GLU A 115 17.33 -3.14 -4.59
C GLU A 115 17.53 -1.94 -3.67
N GLU A 116 17.04 -0.76 -4.07
CA GLU A 116 17.11 0.46 -3.27
C GLU A 116 16.32 0.32 -1.95
N ILE A 117 15.09 -0.19 -2.02
CA ILE A 117 14.28 -0.45 -0.81
C ILE A 117 15.01 -1.43 0.13
N LEU A 118 15.64 -2.47 -0.42
CA LEU A 118 16.39 -3.43 0.37
C LEU A 118 17.60 -2.77 1.05
N ARG A 119 18.37 -1.94 0.32
CA ARG A 119 19.50 -1.19 0.87
C ARG A 119 19.08 -0.26 2.01
N VAL A 120 18.06 0.57 1.78
CA VAL A 120 17.53 1.50 2.81
C VAL A 120 17.03 0.73 4.03
N LYS A 121 16.39 -0.43 3.83
CA LYS A 121 15.94 -1.30 4.92
C LYS A 121 17.12 -1.83 5.73
N THR A 122 18.17 -2.34 5.07
CA THR A 122 19.35 -2.87 5.76
C THR A 122 20.10 -1.79 6.53
N GLU A 123 20.27 -0.59 5.94
CA GLU A 123 20.91 0.55 6.61
C GLU A 123 20.12 0.98 7.86
N ARG A 124 18.79 1.04 7.75
CA ARG A 124 17.92 1.36 8.87
C ARG A 124 18.02 0.31 9.98
N GLU A 125 18.00 -0.97 9.63
CA GLU A 125 18.13 -2.06 10.59
C GLU A 125 19.49 -2.03 11.29
N GLU A 126 20.56 -1.77 10.55
CA GLU A 126 21.91 -1.64 11.11
C GLU A 126 22.02 -0.44 12.05
N ALA A 127 21.50 0.72 11.65
CA ALA A 127 21.47 1.92 12.49
C ALA A 127 20.68 1.68 13.80
N LEU A 128 19.53 1.01 13.70
CA LEU A 128 18.74 0.62 14.87
C LEU A 128 19.48 -0.37 15.76
N ARG A 129 20.21 -1.34 15.18
CA ARG A 129 21.03 -2.31 15.94
C ARG A 129 22.13 -1.59 16.71
N LYS A 130 22.89 -0.71 16.04
CA LYS A 130 23.94 0.12 16.66
C LYS A 130 23.37 0.99 17.78
N TYR A 131 22.21 1.62 17.58
CA TYR A 131 21.53 2.40 18.61
C TYR A 131 21.16 1.56 19.83
N LYS A 132 20.54 0.39 19.62
CA LYS A 132 20.17 -0.53 20.72
C LYS A 132 21.38 -1.01 21.49
N GLU A 133 22.44 -1.41 20.79
CA GLU A 133 23.70 -1.84 21.41
C GLU A 133 24.31 -0.71 22.28
N LYS A 134 24.39 0.52 21.75
CA LYS A 134 24.84 1.69 22.52
C LYS A 134 23.97 1.93 23.74
N LYS A 135 22.65 1.94 23.57
CA LYS A 135 21.67 2.14 24.66
C LYS A 135 21.85 1.13 25.78
N ILE A 136 22.00 -0.16 25.44
CA ILE A 136 22.20 -1.23 26.44
C ILE A 136 23.54 -1.05 27.16
N LYS A 137 24.63 -0.74 26.43
CA LYS A 137 25.95 -0.50 27.03
C LYS A 137 25.92 0.70 28.00
N THR A 138 25.33 1.81 27.59
CA THR A 138 25.17 3.01 28.44
C THR A 138 24.29 2.72 29.66
N TYR A 139 23.17 2.02 29.47
CA TYR A 139 22.29 1.63 30.59
C TYR A 139 23.05 0.76 31.60
N LYS A 140 23.77 -0.28 31.14
CA LYS A 140 24.56 -1.16 32.00
C LYS A 140 25.62 -0.41 32.81
N LYS A 141 26.23 0.65 32.26
CA LYS A 141 27.16 1.52 32.99
C LYS A 141 26.43 2.35 34.05
N LEU A 142 25.37 3.05 33.65
CA LEU A 142 24.63 3.98 34.51
C LEU A 142 23.80 3.31 35.61
N SER A 143 23.38 2.06 35.42
CA SER A 143 22.57 1.30 36.37
C SER A 143 23.39 0.70 37.51
N LYS A 144 24.73 0.71 37.43
CA LYS A 144 25.58 0.18 38.51
C LYS A 144 25.42 0.99 39.78
N LYS A 145 25.32 0.28 40.90
CA LYS A 145 25.21 0.84 42.24
C LYS A 145 26.27 0.24 43.16
N THR A 146 26.69 1.00 44.16
CA THR A 146 27.53 0.53 45.25
C THR A 146 26.74 -0.38 46.20
N LYS A 147 27.42 -1.05 47.15
CA LYS A 147 26.77 -1.88 48.17
C LYS A 147 25.71 -1.10 48.98
N LYS A 148 25.88 0.21 49.12
CA LYS A 148 24.94 1.13 49.79
C LYS A 148 23.83 1.67 48.86
N GLY A 149 23.72 1.16 47.63
CA GLY A 149 22.68 1.54 46.67
C GLY A 149 22.92 2.87 45.93
N GLN A 150 23.99 3.59 46.25
CA GLN A 150 24.37 4.82 45.56
C GLN A 150 24.88 4.51 44.15
N PRO A 151 24.64 5.37 43.16
CA PRO A 151 25.18 5.16 41.82
C PRO A 151 26.71 5.23 41.79
N VAL A 152 27.34 4.41 40.96
CA VAL A 152 28.80 4.44 40.76
C VAL A 152 29.17 5.70 39.98
N MET A 153 29.92 6.63 40.61
CA MET A 153 30.26 7.93 40.03
C MET A 153 31.28 7.85 38.89
N LYS A 154 32.24 6.92 38.98
CA LYS A 154 33.30 6.74 37.95
C LYS A 154 32.71 6.62 36.54
N ASP A 155 31.82 5.65 36.32
CA ASP A 155 31.19 5.39 35.02
C ASP A 155 30.36 6.58 34.50
N ARG A 156 29.79 7.40 35.41
CA ARG A 156 29.01 8.60 35.07
C ARG A 156 29.91 9.75 34.62
N ILE A 157 31.03 9.94 35.31
CA ILE A 157 32.02 10.97 34.99
C ILE A 157 32.67 10.66 33.63
N GLU A 158 33.02 9.39 33.37
CA GLU A 158 33.54 8.98 32.06
C GLU A 158 32.57 9.30 30.92
N LEU A 159 31.27 9.01 31.10
CA LEU A 159 30.23 9.35 30.11
C LEU A 159 30.06 10.86 29.91
N LEU A 160 30.23 11.65 30.98
CA LEU A 160 30.16 13.11 30.90
C LEU A 160 31.38 13.67 30.14
N LEU A 161 32.58 13.16 30.43
CA LEU A 161 33.80 13.53 29.73
C LEU A 161 33.70 13.21 28.23
N GLU A 162 33.20 12.01 27.88
CA GLU A 162 32.99 11.62 26.48
C GLU A 162 32.06 12.59 25.75
N LYS A 163 31.00 13.07 26.41
CA LYS A 163 30.08 14.08 25.84
C LYS A 163 30.77 15.42 25.62
N ILE A 164 31.50 15.91 26.61
CA ILE A 164 32.24 17.18 26.51
C ILE A 164 33.24 17.11 25.36
N GLN A 165 33.98 16.01 25.23
CA GLN A 165 34.91 15.81 24.11
C GLN A 165 34.19 15.76 22.75
N GLN A 166 33.04 15.08 22.66
CA GLN A 166 32.24 15.06 21.42
C GLN A 166 31.68 16.43 21.04
N ASP A 167 31.32 17.24 22.04
CA ASP A 167 30.81 18.60 21.82
C ASP A 167 31.93 19.59 21.45
N ILE A 168 33.17 19.36 21.90
CA ILE A 168 34.36 20.15 21.51
C ILE A 168 34.84 19.80 20.10
N VAL A 169 34.71 18.53 19.69
CA VAL A 169 35.14 18.04 18.37
C VAL A 169 34.12 18.33 17.27
N LYS A 170 32.88 18.65 17.63
CA LYS A 170 31.81 19.07 16.71
C LYS A 170 31.90 20.55 16.37
#